data_AF-A0A3N1WJ41-F1
#
_entry.id   AF-A0A3N1WJ41-F1
#
_cell.length_a   1.000
_cell.length_b   1.000
_cell.length_c   1.000
_cell.angle_alpha   90.00
_cell.angle_beta   90.00
_cell.angle_gamma   90.00
#
_symmetry.space_group_name_H-M   'P 1'
#
loop_
_entity.id
_entity.type
_entity.pdbx_description
1 polymer ?
#
loop_
_entity_poly.entity_id
_entity_poly.type
_entity_poly.pdbx_seq_one_letter_code
_entity_poly.pdbx_strand_id
1 'polypeptide(L)'
;MVTALALLGLILGAWSVRSICIKHTPQSGKIAKSLLAAVFFLGVGGVGAEDESKVSLAFVVLLVGGAVQYVCNRKYQRSENAA
;
A
#
# COMPACT_ATOMS: atom_id res chain seq x y z
N MET A 1 -20.17 6.22 0.44
CA MET A 1 -19.21 5.10 0.47
C MET A 1 -17.92 5.42 -0.29
N VAL A 2 -18.04 6.11 -1.43
CA VAL A 2 -16.97 6.77 -2.23
C VAL A 2 -15.81 7.35 -1.41
N THR A 3 -16.09 8.28 -0.49
CA THR A 3 -15.07 8.96 0.32
C THR A 3 -14.34 8.04 1.31
N ALA A 4 -15.00 6.99 1.80
CA ALA A 4 -14.39 6.03 2.73
C ALA A 4 -13.35 5.14 2.04
N LEU A 5 -13.58 4.75 0.78
CA LEU A 5 -12.62 3.98 -0.01
C LEU A 5 -11.38 4.80 -0.36
N ALA A 6 -11.58 6.05 -0.77
CA ALA A 6 -10.48 6.97 -1.06
C ALA A 6 -9.63 7.23 0.19
N LEU A 7 -10.26 7.44 1.36
CA LEU A 7 -9.57 7.58 2.64
C LEU A 7 -8.82 6.32 3.04
N LEU A 8 -9.41 5.14 2.85
CA LEU A 8 -8.73 3.87 3.11
C LEU A 8 -7.51 3.67 2.22
N GLY A 9 -7.63 3.95 0.92
CA GLY A 9 -6.51 3.92 -0.01
C GLY A 9 -5.40 4.90 0.41
N LEU A 10 -5.77 6.10 0.85
CA LEU A 10 -4.81 7.10 1.31
C LEU A 10 -4.08 6.69 2.60
N ILE A 11 -4.81 6.17 3.60
CA ILE A 11 -4.22 5.71 4.87
C ILE A 11 -3.29 4.51 4.63
N LEU A 12 -3.73 3.53 3.82
CA LEU A 12 -2.92 2.36 3.47
C LEU A 12 -1.68 2.75 2.65
N GLY A 13 -1.83 3.69 1.72
CA GLY A 13 -0.72 4.26 0.96
C GLY A 13 0.30 4.96 1.85
N ALA A 14 -0.14 5.85 2.75
CA ALA A 14 0.73 6.57 3.68
C ALA A 14 1.47 5.62 4.64
N TRP A 15 0.76 4.60 5.15
CA TRP A 15 1.36 3.57 6.00
C TRP A 15 2.39 2.73 5.24
N SER A 16 2.09 2.34 4.00
CA SER A 16 2.99 1.60 3.12
C SER A 16 4.28 2.38 2.83
N VAL A 17 4.16 3.66 2.47
CA VAL A 17 5.30 4.56 2.23
C VAL A 17 6.16 4.70 3.48
N ARG A 18 5.54 4.95 4.65
CA ARG A 18 6.26 5.07 5.93
C ARG A 18 7.01 3.78 6.25
N SER A 19 6.38 2.62 6.06
CA SER A 19 7.00 1.32 6.30
C SER A 19 8.18 1.04 5.37
N ILE A 20 8.17 1.53 4.13
CA ILE A 20 9.29 1.38 3.19
C ILE A 20 10.45 2.31 3.56
N CYS A 21 10.14 3.55 3.96
CA CYS A 21 11.16 4.55 4.31
C CYS A 21 11.99 4.16 5.54
N ILE A 22 11.38 3.49 6.51
CA ILE A 22 12.02 3.03 7.76
C ILE A 22 13.07 1.92 7.53
N LYS A 23 12.93 1.11 6.47
CA LYS A 23 13.81 -0.05 6.22
C LYS A 23 15.23 0.35 5.82
N HIS A 24 16.25 -0.44 6.15
CA HIS A 24 17.65 -0.22 5.72
C HIS A 24 17.92 -0.65 4.26
N THR A 25 17.11 -0.17 3.30
CA THR A 25 17.28 -0.41 1.85
C THR A 25 18.01 0.77 1.18
N PRO A 26 18.80 0.58 0.10
CA PRO A 26 19.40 1.69 -0.65
C PRO A 26 18.36 2.73 -1.10
N GLN A 27 18.72 4.01 -1.00
CA GLN A 27 17.82 5.17 -1.12
C GLN A 27 17.05 5.23 -2.44
N SER A 28 17.69 4.87 -3.57
CA SER A 28 17.02 4.81 -4.88
C SER A 28 15.89 3.77 -4.92
N GLY A 29 16.12 2.59 -4.32
CA GLY A 29 15.11 1.53 -4.26
C GLY A 29 13.94 1.86 -3.32
N LYS A 30 14.14 2.75 -2.34
CA LYS A 30 13.07 3.22 -1.45
C LYS A 30 12.09 4.13 -2.18
N ILE A 31 12.59 5.08 -2.96
CA ILE A 31 11.78 6.07 -3.68
C ILE A 31 10.90 5.35 -4.70
N ALA A 32 11.47 4.47 -5.51
CA ALA A 32 10.70 3.73 -6.52
C ALA A 32 9.58 2.89 -5.89
N LYS A 33 9.87 2.15 -4.81
CA LYS A 33 8.88 1.31 -4.13
C LYS A 33 7.80 2.13 -3.42
N SER A 34 8.15 3.27 -2.82
CA SER A 34 7.18 4.11 -2.13
C SER A 34 6.26 4.83 -3.12
N LEU A 35 6.80 5.31 -4.25
CA LEU A 35 6.02 5.95 -5.30
C LEU A 35 5.03 4.94 -5.92
N LEU A 36 5.49 3.72 -6.20
CA LEU A 36 4.67 2.66 -6.79
C LEU A 36 3.56 2.22 -5.83
N ALA A 37 3.86 2.10 -4.53
CA ALA A 37 2.84 1.83 -3.52
C ALA A 37 1.83 2.97 -3.39
N ALA A 38 2.29 4.23 -3.33
CA ALA A 38 1.41 5.40 -3.26
C ALA A 38 0.49 5.45 -4.48
N VAL A 39 1.02 5.31 -5.69
CA VAL A 39 0.21 5.32 -6.93
C VAL A 39 -0.77 4.15 -6.95
N PHE A 40 -0.38 2.97 -6.51
CA PHE A 40 -1.26 1.80 -6.46
C PHE A 40 -2.43 2.00 -5.49
N PHE A 41 -2.15 2.31 -4.23
CA PHE A 41 -3.20 2.45 -3.21
C PHE A 41 -4.08 3.68 -3.45
N LEU A 42 -3.50 4.80 -3.91
CA LEU A 42 -4.25 6.01 -4.21
C LEU A 42 -5.06 5.86 -5.51
N GLY A 43 -4.48 5.23 -6.54
CA GLY A 43 -5.16 4.97 -7.80
C GLY A 43 -6.32 3.99 -7.66
N VAL A 44 -6.12 2.85 -6.97
CA VAL A 44 -7.20 1.89 -6.72
C VAL A 44 -8.26 2.48 -5.78
N GLY A 45 -7.83 3.25 -4.75
CA GLY A 45 -8.76 3.95 -3.85
C GLY A 45 -9.58 5.04 -4.54
N GLY A 46 -9.01 5.74 -5.53
CA GLY A 46 -9.69 6.76 -6.33
C GLY A 46 -10.63 6.16 -7.39
N VAL A 47 -10.15 5.20 -8.18
CA VAL A 47 -10.97 4.52 -9.21
C VAL A 47 -12.12 3.74 -8.57
N GLY A 48 -11.88 3.12 -7.41
CA GLY A 48 -12.93 2.47 -6.64
C GLY A 48 -13.97 3.42 -6.05
N ALA A 49 -13.69 4.73 -6.03
CA ALA A 49 -14.61 5.74 -5.55
C ALA A 49 -15.54 6.27 -6.65
N GLU A 50 -15.13 6.24 -7.93
CA GLU A 50 -15.96 6.74 -9.05
C GLU A 50 -17.13 5.81 -9.44
N ASP A 51 -16.98 4.50 -9.29
CA ASP A 51 -17.99 3.50 -9.71
C ASP A 51 -18.49 2.65 -8.54
N GLU A 52 -19.76 2.81 -8.12
CA GLU A 52 -20.36 2.00 -7.04
C GLU A 52 -20.32 0.49 -7.31
N SER A 53 -20.46 0.06 -8.58
CA SER A 53 -20.35 -1.35 -8.97
C SER A 53 -18.96 -1.94 -8.80
N LYS A 54 -17.91 -1.09 -8.72
CA LYS A 54 -16.51 -1.52 -8.60
C LYS A 54 -15.94 -1.30 -7.20
N VAL A 55 -16.71 -0.69 -6.29
CA VAL A 55 -16.32 -0.46 -4.89
C VAL A 55 -15.88 -1.77 -4.22
N SER A 56 -16.66 -2.83 -4.33
CA SER A 56 -16.33 -4.13 -3.74
C SER A 56 -15.04 -4.72 -4.31
N LEU A 57 -14.81 -4.58 -5.61
CA LEU A 57 -13.59 -5.05 -6.27
C LEU A 57 -12.36 -4.25 -5.79
N ALA A 58 -12.48 -2.91 -5.78
CA ALA A 58 -11.42 -2.04 -5.30
C ALA A 58 -11.08 -2.29 -3.82
N PHE A 59 -12.09 -2.56 -2.99
CA PHE A 59 -11.89 -2.91 -1.59
C PHE A 59 -11.12 -4.21 -1.42
N VAL A 60 -11.44 -5.26 -2.20
CA VAL A 60 -10.70 -6.52 -2.21
C VAL A 60 -9.27 -6.30 -2.67
N VAL A 61 -9.05 -5.52 -3.72
CA VAL A 61 -7.70 -5.21 -4.24
C VAL A 61 -6.87 -4.43 -3.22
N LEU A 62 -7.45 -3.46 -2.51
CA LEU A 62 -6.79 -2.73 -1.42
C LEU A 62 -6.40 -3.66 -0.27
N LEU A 63 -7.27 -4.59 0.12
CA LEU A 63 -6.99 -5.59 1.15
C LEU A 63 -5.87 -6.54 0.73
N VAL A 64 -5.91 -7.06 -0.50
CA VAL A 64 -4.86 -7.94 -1.02
C VAL A 64 -3.54 -7.19 -1.12
N GLY A 65 -3.54 -5.95 -1.64
CA GLY A 65 -2.35 -5.11 -1.70
C GLY A 65 -1.75 -4.84 -0.33
N GLY A 66 -2.60 -4.52 0.67
CA GLY A 66 -2.19 -4.32 2.05
C GLY A 66 -1.61 -5.58 2.70
N ALA A 67 -2.22 -6.74 2.46
CA ALA A 67 -1.75 -8.03 2.96
C ALA A 67 -0.39 -8.40 2.35
N VAL A 68 -0.21 -8.22 1.03
CA VAL A 68 1.07 -8.44 0.36
C VAL A 68 2.14 -7.51 0.94
N GLN A 69 1.83 -6.22 1.11
CA GLN A 69 2.73 -5.25 1.73
C GLN A 69 3.12 -5.67 3.14
N TYR A 70 2.17 -6.13 3.96
CA TYR A 70 2.41 -6.61 5.31
C TYR A 70 3.30 -7.85 5.36
N VAL A 71 3.05 -8.86 4.51
CA VAL A 71 3.87 -10.08 4.43
C VAL A 71 5.29 -9.75 3.96
N CYS A 72 5.45 -8.89 2.96
CA CYS A 72 6.75 -8.39 2.52
C CYS A 72 7.46 -7.61 3.63
N ASN A 73 6.71 -6.86 4.46
CA ASN A 73 7.25 -6.18 5.61
C ASN A 73 7.77 -7.15 6.68
N ARG A 74 6.96 -8.15 7.01
CA ARG A 74 7.28 -9.19 8.00
C ARG A 74 8.47 -10.06 7.60
N LYS A 75 8.56 -10.45 6.32
CA LYS A 75 9.74 -11.20 5.82
C LYS A 75 11.02 -10.39 5.90
N TYR A 76 10.96 -9.09 5.59
CA TYR A 76 12.12 -8.21 5.71
C TYR A 76 12.60 -8.09 7.15
N GLN A 77 11.71 -7.81 8.10
CA GLN A 77 12.07 -7.73 9.53
C GLN A 77 12.65 -9.06 10.04
N ARG A 78 12.13 -10.20 9.58
CA ARG A 78 12.68 -11.53 9.93
C ARG A 78 14.09 -11.73 9.38
N SER A 79 14.39 -11.22 8.18
CA SER A 79 15.73 -11.27 7.61
C SER A 79 16.70 -10.31 8.29
N GLU A 80 16.22 -9.17 8.78
CA GLU A 80 17.02 -8.18 9.51
C GLU A 80 17.36 -8.68 10.93
N ASN A 81 16.41 -9.32 11.63
CA ASN A 81 16.64 -9.88 12.97
C ASN A 81 17.43 -11.20 12.98
N ALA A 82 17.65 -11.82 11.82
CA ALA A 82 18.42 -13.05 11.67
C ALA A 82 19.86 -12.80 11.21
N ALA A 83 20.22 -11.54 10.93
CA ALA A 83 21.56 -11.07 10.60
C ALA A 83 22.21 -10.42 11.84
#